data_AF-V4TLU4-F1
#
_entry.id   AF-V4TLU4-F1
#
_cell.length_a   1.000
_cell.length_b   1.000
_cell.length_c   1.000
_cell.angle_alpha   90.00
_cell.angle_beta   90.00
_cell.angle_gamma   90.00
#
_symmetry.space_group_name_H-M   'P 1'
#
loop_
_entity.id
_entity.type
_entity.pdbx_description
1 polymer ?
#
loop_
_entity_poly.entity_id
_entity_poly.type
_entity_poly.pdbx_seq_one_letter_code
_entity_poly.pdbx_strand_id
1 'polypeptide(L)'
;MNAEEDESGATATVVFIGRDILFISHIGDCCVVLSRTGKADVLTNPHRPYGSSQVSLQEIRRIREAGGWISNGRICGDIAVSRAFGDFRFKTKKNEMLKKGVNEGRWSEKFVSRVQLNKDLVIASPDIFQVSLGSDAEFVLLASDGLWDYMNSSDAVKFVRNQLRQHGDVQLACEALARAALDQRSQDNISIVIADLGQTDWRNLPLQQQNVVYELAQAFATIGIVSLGIWMSSLLSV
;
A
#
# COMPACT_ATOMS: atom_id res chain seq x y z
N MET A 1 -17.92 18.52 -30.85
CA MET A 1 -17.32 17.48 -30.00
C MET A 1 -17.14 18.13 -28.65
N ASN A 2 -17.94 17.74 -27.64
CA ASN A 2 -17.67 18.17 -26.27
C ASN A 2 -16.37 17.49 -25.88
N ALA A 3 -15.30 18.27 -25.64
CA ALA A 3 -14.12 17.70 -25.01
C ALA A 3 -14.56 17.13 -23.67
N GLU A 4 -14.38 15.82 -23.47
CA GLU A 4 -14.53 15.23 -22.14
C GLU A 4 -13.61 16.00 -21.19
N GLU A 5 -14.17 16.49 -20.08
CA GLU A 5 -13.34 17.12 -19.05
C GLU A 5 -12.40 16.06 -18.48
N ASP A 6 -11.10 16.31 -18.59
CA ASP A 6 -10.07 15.45 -18.03
C ASP A 6 -10.10 15.53 -16.49
N GLU A 7 -10.62 14.46 -15.88
CA GLU A 7 -10.67 14.28 -14.42
C GLU A 7 -9.54 13.39 -13.90
N SER A 8 -8.49 13.15 -14.69
CA SER A 8 -7.42 12.21 -14.36
C SER A 8 -6.61 12.61 -13.12
N GLY A 9 -5.99 11.58 -12.54
CA GLY A 9 -5.07 11.68 -11.43
C GLY A 9 -4.11 10.49 -11.43
N ALA A 10 -3.04 10.59 -10.64
CA ALA A 10 -2.03 9.54 -10.54
C ALA A 10 -1.44 9.47 -9.14
N THR A 11 -1.25 8.24 -8.65
CA THR A 11 -0.40 7.97 -7.49
C THR A 11 1.06 8.09 -7.87
N ALA A 12 1.95 8.18 -6.88
CA ALA A 12 3.39 8.21 -7.13
C ALA A 12 4.15 7.68 -5.93
N THR A 13 4.97 6.67 -6.19
CA THR A 13 5.95 6.15 -5.23
C THR A 13 7.31 6.17 -5.89
N VAL A 14 8.21 6.99 -5.34
CA VAL A 14 9.54 7.22 -5.89
C VAL A 14 10.57 6.69 -4.89
N VAL A 15 11.51 5.89 -5.38
CA VAL A 15 12.63 5.36 -4.60
C VAL A 15 13.92 5.99 -5.13
N PHE A 16 14.73 6.55 -4.23
CA PHE A 16 16.08 7.01 -4.52
C PHE A 16 17.08 6.24 -3.65
N ILE A 17 18.05 5.58 -4.28
CA ILE A 17 19.09 4.83 -3.59
C ILE A 17 20.41 5.56 -3.82
N GLY A 18 21.07 5.92 -2.72
CA GLY A 18 22.38 6.56 -2.75
C GLY A 18 23.27 6.01 -1.65
N ARG A 19 24.42 5.44 -2.04
CA ARG A 19 25.33 4.73 -1.13
C ARG A 19 24.56 3.61 -0.39
N ASP A 20 24.48 3.69 0.93
CA ASP A 20 23.81 2.72 1.80
C ASP A 20 22.46 3.24 2.35
N ILE A 21 21.89 4.26 1.71
CA ILE A 21 20.63 4.89 2.14
C ILE A 21 19.61 4.82 1.02
N LEU A 22 18.40 4.41 1.38
CA LEU A 22 17.21 4.41 0.56
C LEU A 22 16.25 5.50 1.06
N PHE A 23 15.84 6.39 0.15
CA PHE A 23 14.80 7.38 0.37
C PHE A 23 13.56 7.02 -0.42
N ILE A 24 12.38 7.17 0.19
CA ILE A 24 11.09 6.98 -0.47
C ILE A 24 10.27 8.26 -0.34
N SER A 25 9.67 8.70 -1.44
CA SER A 25 8.61 9.71 -1.45
C SER A 25 7.33 9.06 -1.98
N HIS A 26 6.26 9.05 -1.17
CA HIS A 26 5.08 8.25 -1.44
C HIS A 26 3.76 9.04 -1.30
N ILE A 27 2.91 8.96 -2.33
CA ILE A 27 1.48 9.27 -2.31
C ILE A 27 0.68 8.17 -3.02
N GLY A 28 -0.50 7.86 -2.53
CA GLY A 28 -1.38 6.83 -3.09
C GLY A 28 -1.19 5.48 -2.42
N ASP A 29 -1.33 4.38 -3.16
CA ASP A 29 -1.44 3.02 -2.61
C ASP A 29 -0.58 1.97 -3.34
N CYS A 30 0.33 2.39 -4.21
CA CYS A 30 1.51 1.60 -4.54
C CYS A 30 2.33 1.31 -3.26
N CYS A 31 3.11 0.23 -3.26
CA CYS A 31 3.88 -0.16 -2.07
C CYS A 31 5.33 -0.52 -2.39
N VAL A 32 6.23 -0.14 -1.49
CA VAL A 32 7.65 -0.53 -1.46
C VAL A 32 7.88 -1.54 -0.36
N VAL A 33 8.49 -2.67 -0.71
CA VAL A 33 8.91 -3.73 0.20
C VAL A 33 10.41 -3.94 0.04
N LEU A 34 11.14 -4.01 1.14
CA LEU A 34 12.55 -4.39 1.17
C LEU A 34 12.67 -5.84 1.66
N SER A 35 13.43 -6.66 0.93
CA SER A 35 13.80 -7.98 1.41
C SER A 35 15.06 -7.90 2.28
N ARG A 36 14.98 -8.38 3.52
CA ARG A 36 16.14 -8.55 4.42
C ARG A 36 16.28 -9.98 4.90
N THR A 37 17.34 -10.66 4.50
CA THR A 37 17.58 -12.07 4.87
C THR A 37 16.31 -12.94 4.72
N GLY A 38 15.53 -12.70 3.66
CA GLY A 38 14.28 -13.38 3.39
C GLY A 38 13.03 -12.94 4.14
N LYS A 39 13.08 -11.84 4.91
CA LYS A 39 11.91 -11.20 5.50
C LYS A 39 11.46 -10.01 4.66
N ALA A 40 10.15 -9.81 4.60
CA ALA A 40 9.54 -8.68 3.90
C ALA A 40 9.33 -7.51 4.87
N ASP A 41 10.11 -6.45 4.68
CA ASP A 41 9.96 -5.18 5.38
C ASP A 41 9.12 -4.23 4.52
N VAL A 42 7.86 -4.02 4.89
CA VAL A 42 6.96 -3.08 4.20
C VAL A 42 7.34 -1.66 4.61
N LEU A 43 7.78 -0.84 3.65
CA LEU A 43 8.37 0.48 3.91
C LEU A 43 7.36 1.64 3.77
N THR A 44 6.25 1.43 3.06
CA THR A 44 5.24 2.46 2.79
C THR A 44 3.86 2.03 3.29
N ASN A 45 3.04 2.99 3.73
CA ASN A 45 1.65 2.75 4.12
C ASN A 45 0.71 3.36 3.06
N PRO A 46 -0.33 2.65 2.61
CA PRO A 46 -1.22 3.16 1.59
C PRO A 46 -2.08 4.31 2.11
N HIS A 47 -2.23 5.34 1.29
CA HIS A 47 -3.09 6.50 1.51
C HIS A 47 -4.53 6.22 1.09
N ARG A 48 -5.19 5.35 1.85
CA ARG A 48 -6.57 4.92 1.60
C ARG A 48 -7.54 5.59 2.59
N PRO A 49 -8.72 6.07 2.15
CA PRO A 49 -9.75 6.65 3.02
C PRO A 49 -10.58 5.56 3.72
N TYR A 50 -10.00 4.39 3.97
CA TYR A 50 -10.58 3.24 4.65
C TYR A 50 -9.48 2.37 5.25
N GLY A 51 -9.88 1.44 6.12
CA GLY A 51 -8.96 0.56 6.84
C GLY A 51 -8.65 1.06 8.24
N SER A 52 -7.85 0.27 8.95
CA SER A 52 -7.54 0.45 10.38
C SER A 52 -6.10 0.89 10.65
N SER A 53 -5.27 1.08 9.61
CA SER A 53 -3.90 1.56 9.78
C SER A 53 -3.90 2.99 10.33
N GLN A 54 -2.85 3.38 11.05
CA GLN A 54 -2.73 4.73 11.58
C GLN A 54 -2.80 5.78 10.47
N VAL A 55 -2.17 5.52 9.32
CA VAL A 55 -2.19 6.43 8.16
C VAL A 55 -3.59 6.53 7.57
N SER A 56 -4.30 5.40 7.39
CA SER A 56 -5.70 5.39 6.94
C SER A 56 -6.61 6.20 7.87
N LEU A 57 -6.46 6.03 9.18
CA LEU A 57 -7.24 6.77 10.19
C LEU A 57 -6.96 8.27 10.14
N GLN A 58 -5.70 8.67 9.94
CA GLN A 58 -5.30 10.07 9.75
C GLN A 58 -5.89 10.65 8.46
N GLU A 59 -5.87 9.91 7.35
CA GLU A 59 -6.47 10.35 6.09
C GLU A 59 -8.00 10.48 6.19
N ILE A 60 -8.69 9.51 6.80
CA ILE A 60 -10.13 9.58 7.08
C ILE A 60 -10.47 10.83 7.89
N ARG A 61 -9.69 11.10 8.94
CA ARG A 61 -9.87 12.29 9.78
C ARG A 61 -9.66 13.58 8.98
N ARG A 62 -8.56 13.67 8.22
CA ARG A 62 -8.25 14.83 7.37
C ARG A 62 -9.37 15.13 6.37
N ILE A 63 -9.91 14.10 5.71
CA ILE A 63 -10.99 14.24 4.73
C ILE A 63 -12.27 14.77 5.41
N ARG A 64 -12.62 14.24 6.58
CA ARG A 64 -13.80 14.70 7.35
C ARG A 64 -13.63 16.14 7.85
N GLU A 65 -12.45 16.49 8.36
CA GLU A 65 -12.12 17.86 8.79
C GLU A 65 -12.13 18.87 7.62
N ALA A 66 -11.83 18.41 6.41
CA ALA A 66 -11.96 19.20 5.19
C ALA A 66 -13.42 19.40 4.73
N GLY A 67 -14.39 18.75 5.41
CA GLY A 67 -15.82 18.79 5.09
C GLY A 67 -16.27 17.73 4.09
N GLY A 68 -15.37 16.84 3.67
CA GLY A 68 -15.70 15.70 2.82
C GLY A 68 -16.37 14.56 3.57
N TRP A 69 -16.94 13.62 2.83
CA TRP A 69 -17.48 12.38 3.36
C TRP A 69 -16.90 11.17 2.62
N ILE A 70 -17.01 10.00 3.23
CA ILE A 70 -16.52 8.74 2.67
C ILE A 70 -17.70 7.78 2.59
N SER A 71 -17.92 7.20 1.42
CA SER A 71 -18.96 6.20 1.16
C SER A 71 -18.30 5.00 0.48
N ASN A 72 -18.52 3.79 1.02
CA ASN A 72 -17.94 2.54 0.50
C ASN A 72 -16.41 2.61 0.27
N GLY A 73 -15.69 3.23 1.21
CA GLY A 73 -14.24 3.40 1.11
C GLY A 73 -13.78 4.38 0.02
N ARG A 74 -14.67 5.25 -0.47
CA ARG A 74 -14.36 6.26 -1.50
C ARG A 74 -14.73 7.66 -1.05
N ILE A 75 -13.86 8.63 -1.30
CA ILE A 75 -14.11 10.05 -1.02
C ILE A 75 -15.27 10.51 -1.91
N CYS A 76 -16.31 11.06 -1.29
CA CYS A 76 -17.56 11.44 -1.95
C CYS A 76 -18.22 10.30 -2.76
N GLY A 77 -17.88 9.03 -2.47
CA GLY A 77 -18.33 7.86 -3.22
C GLY A 77 -17.65 7.68 -4.59
N ASP A 78 -16.51 8.32 -4.83
CA ASP A 78 -15.87 8.43 -6.15
C ASP A 78 -14.46 7.80 -6.16
N ILE A 79 -13.48 8.43 -5.51
CA ILE A 79 -12.07 8.03 -5.52
C ILE A 79 -11.66 7.21 -4.29
N ALA A 80 -10.88 6.14 -4.48
CA ALA A 80 -10.46 5.20 -3.43
C ALA A 80 -9.07 5.51 -2.81
N VAL A 81 -8.39 6.55 -3.28
CA VAL A 81 -7.13 7.06 -2.73
C VAL A 81 -7.32 8.47 -2.18
N SER A 82 -6.58 8.81 -1.12
CA SER A 82 -6.67 10.12 -0.46
C SER A 82 -5.53 11.07 -0.80
N ARG A 83 -4.47 10.56 -1.44
CA ARG A 83 -3.35 11.36 -1.95
C ARG A 83 -3.00 10.97 -3.37
N ALA A 84 -2.94 11.96 -4.26
CA ALA A 84 -2.65 11.79 -5.69
C ALA A 84 -2.26 13.13 -6.33
N PHE A 85 -1.53 13.07 -7.44
CA PHE A 85 -1.44 14.16 -8.42
C PHE A 85 -2.72 14.24 -9.25
N GLY A 86 -3.02 15.39 -9.87
CA GLY A 86 -4.26 15.58 -10.62
C GLY A 86 -5.49 15.67 -9.72
N ASP A 87 -6.60 15.03 -10.11
CA ASP A 87 -7.87 14.97 -9.35
C ASP A 87 -8.38 16.36 -8.92
N PHE A 88 -8.34 17.33 -9.83
CA PHE A 88 -8.67 18.73 -9.51
C PHE A 88 -10.10 18.90 -8.95
N ARG A 89 -11.02 17.99 -9.27
CA ARG A 89 -12.38 17.93 -8.69
C ARG A 89 -12.39 17.78 -7.17
N PHE A 90 -11.32 17.25 -6.57
CA PHE A 90 -11.11 17.15 -5.13
C PHE A 90 -10.20 18.24 -4.54
N LYS A 91 -9.75 19.18 -5.39
CA LYS A 91 -8.82 20.27 -5.05
C LYS A 91 -9.40 21.63 -5.43
N THR A 92 -8.94 22.24 -6.51
CA THR A 92 -9.35 23.60 -6.92
C THR A 92 -10.79 23.65 -7.46
N LYS A 93 -11.34 22.54 -7.96
CA LYS A 93 -12.67 22.45 -8.58
C LYS A 93 -13.75 21.77 -7.71
N LYS A 94 -13.56 21.71 -6.39
CA LYS A 94 -14.50 21.07 -5.44
C LYS A 94 -15.95 21.57 -5.54
N ASN A 95 -16.14 22.88 -5.71
CA ASN A 95 -17.49 23.45 -5.82
C ASN A 95 -18.16 23.14 -7.17
N GLU A 96 -17.37 23.01 -8.25
CA GLU A 96 -17.85 22.58 -9.56
C GLU A 96 -18.29 21.12 -9.51
N MET A 97 -17.51 20.25 -8.85
CA MET A 97 -17.87 18.86 -8.58
C MET A 97 -19.23 18.76 -7.88
N LEU A 98 -19.45 19.55 -6.81
CA LEU A 98 -20.73 19.60 -6.10
C LEU A 98 -21.91 19.99 -7.00
N LYS A 99 -21.75 21.01 -7.85
CA LYS A 99 -22.79 21.43 -8.80
C LYS A 99 -23.06 20.36 -9.86
N LYS A 100 -22.00 19.79 -10.44
CA LYS A 100 -22.09 18.71 -11.44
C LYS A 100 -22.87 17.51 -10.88
N GLY A 101 -22.57 17.08 -9.65
CA GLY A 101 -23.30 15.97 -9.05
C GLY A 101 -24.78 16.25 -8.73
N VAL A 102 -25.19 17.52 -8.56
CA VAL A 102 -26.63 17.85 -8.50
C VAL A 102 -27.27 17.64 -9.86
N ASN A 103 -26.65 18.17 -10.92
CA ASN A 103 -27.15 18.07 -12.29
C ASN A 103 -27.24 16.62 -12.78
N GLU A 104 -26.31 15.76 -12.33
CA GLU A 104 -26.27 14.33 -12.64
C GLU A 104 -27.15 13.47 -11.71
N GLY A 105 -27.82 14.08 -10.73
CA GLY A 105 -28.68 13.35 -9.79
C GLY A 105 -27.93 12.49 -8.77
N ARG A 106 -26.61 12.69 -8.59
CA ARG A 106 -25.80 12.01 -7.56
C ARG A 106 -26.19 12.44 -6.15
N TRP A 107 -26.69 13.66 -5.98
CA TRP A 107 -27.19 14.20 -4.71
C TRP A 107 -28.20 15.33 -4.92
N SER A 108 -28.97 15.66 -3.88
CA SER A 108 -29.93 16.78 -3.92
C SER A 108 -29.28 18.14 -3.64
N GLU A 109 -29.89 19.23 -4.11
CA GLU A 109 -29.50 20.61 -3.75
C GLU A 109 -29.52 20.83 -2.23
N LYS A 110 -30.50 20.22 -1.54
CA LYS A 110 -30.62 20.28 -0.08
C LYS A 110 -29.43 19.63 0.63
N PHE A 111 -28.85 18.58 0.06
CA PHE A 111 -27.62 17.99 0.58
C PHE A 111 -26.44 18.93 0.38
N VAL A 112 -26.21 19.39 -0.86
CA VAL A 112 -25.06 20.25 -1.21
C VAL A 112 -25.06 21.58 -0.46
N SER A 113 -26.22 22.20 -0.23
CA SER A 113 -26.34 23.44 0.55
C SER A 113 -25.84 23.33 2.00
N ARG A 114 -25.66 22.10 2.52
CA ARG A 114 -25.11 21.83 3.86
C ARG A 114 -23.63 21.45 3.85
N VAL A 115 -23.08 21.17 2.67
CA VAL A 115 -21.68 20.76 2.51
C VAL A 115 -20.80 22.01 2.44
N GLN A 116 -19.77 22.06 3.28
CA GLN A 116 -18.77 23.14 3.28
C GLN A 116 -17.38 22.52 3.14
N LEU A 117 -16.83 22.59 1.93
CA LEU A 117 -15.50 22.03 1.62
C LEU A 117 -14.42 23.07 1.90
N ASN A 118 -13.84 23.01 3.11
CA ASN A 118 -12.93 24.03 3.62
C ASN A 118 -11.47 23.82 3.19
N LYS A 119 -11.10 22.59 2.81
CA LYS A 119 -9.75 22.21 2.37
C LYS A 119 -9.83 21.17 1.25
N ASP A 120 -8.69 20.87 0.63
CA ASP A 120 -8.60 19.82 -0.39
C ASP A 120 -8.87 18.44 0.19
N LEU A 121 -9.69 17.67 -0.51
CA LEU A 121 -10.05 16.31 -0.09
C LEU A 121 -8.95 15.32 -0.49
N VAL A 122 -8.34 15.53 -1.65
CA VAL A 122 -7.14 14.81 -2.12
C VAL A 122 -5.96 15.77 -2.10
N ILE A 123 -4.81 15.35 -1.55
CA ILE A 123 -3.59 16.17 -1.49
C ILE A 123 -2.43 15.49 -2.23
N ALA A 124 -1.40 16.26 -2.60
CA ALA A 124 -0.19 15.74 -3.23
C ALA A 124 1.04 15.78 -2.31
N SER A 125 0.83 15.95 -0.99
CA SER A 125 1.91 15.98 -0.01
C SER A 125 2.40 14.55 0.28
N PRO A 126 3.67 14.23 0.01
CA PRO A 126 4.18 12.89 0.20
C PRO A 126 4.54 12.59 1.65
N ASP A 127 4.45 11.31 2.01
CA ASP A 127 5.21 10.77 3.13
C ASP A 127 6.65 10.51 2.66
N ILE A 128 7.63 10.87 3.50
CA ILE A 128 9.06 10.69 3.23
C ILE A 128 9.63 9.66 4.21
N PHE A 129 10.27 8.63 3.69
CA PHE A 129 10.92 7.58 4.48
C PHE A 129 12.43 7.54 4.16
N GLN A 130 13.23 7.29 5.18
CA GLN A 130 14.68 7.06 5.06
C GLN A 130 15.02 5.72 5.73
N VAL A 131 15.69 4.84 4.99
CA VAL A 131 16.02 3.49 5.43
C VAL A 131 17.49 3.22 5.13
N SER A 132 18.25 2.69 6.11
CA SER A 132 19.62 2.21 5.88
C SER A 132 19.54 0.84 5.21
N LEU A 133 20.22 0.61 4.10
CA LEU A 133 20.18 -0.69 3.42
C LEU A 133 20.96 -1.74 4.21
N GLY A 134 22.17 -1.46 4.69
CA GLY A 134 22.94 -2.45 5.45
C GLY A 134 23.29 -3.69 4.60
N SER A 135 24.06 -4.62 5.18
CA SER A 135 24.55 -5.81 4.48
C SER A 135 23.52 -6.94 4.35
N ASP A 136 22.40 -6.83 5.06
CA ASP A 136 21.34 -7.84 5.10
C ASP A 136 20.22 -7.56 4.09
N ALA A 137 20.26 -6.41 3.41
CA ALA A 137 19.34 -6.03 2.35
C ALA A 137 19.66 -6.75 1.04
N GLU A 138 18.64 -7.37 0.46
CA GLU A 138 18.81 -8.28 -0.68
C GLU A 138 18.30 -7.63 -1.97
N PHE A 139 17.04 -7.17 -1.96
CA PHE A 139 16.43 -6.43 -3.06
C PHE A 139 15.30 -5.53 -2.57
N VAL A 140 14.98 -4.51 -3.36
CA VAL A 140 13.81 -3.64 -3.17
C VAL A 140 12.76 -3.99 -4.22
N LEU A 141 11.51 -4.13 -3.81
CA LEU A 141 10.35 -4.41 -4.63
C LEU A 141 9.37 -3.24 -4.54
N LEU A 142 9.18 -2.51 -5.64
CA LEU A 142 8.15 -1.49 -5.78
C LEU A 142 7.09 -2.00 -6.75
N ALA A 143 5.82 -1.93 -6.39
CA ALA A 143 4.74 -2.28 -7.32
C ALA A 143 3.45 -1.49 -7.08
N SER A 144 2.59 -1.46 -8.10
CA SER A 144 1.21 -0.99 -8.01
C SER A 144 0.34 -1.94 -7.18
N ASP A 145 -0.82 -1.45 -6.75
CA ASP A 145 -1.89 -2.21 -6.10
C ASP A 145 -2.37 -3.41 -6.93
N GLY A 146 -2.29 -3.35 -8.26
CA GLY A 146 -2.53 -4.50 -9.14
C GLY A 146 -1.73 -5.78 -8.78
N LEU A 147 -0.57 -5.64 -8.12
CA LEU A 147 0.11 -6.76 -7.44
C LEU A 147 -0.40 -6.97 -6.02
N TRP A 148 -0.37 -5.90 -5.20
CA TRP A 148 -0.52 -5.99 -3.74
C TRP A 148 -1.92 -6.35 -3.25
N ASP A 149 -2.95 -6.08 -4.05
CA ASP A 149 -4.31 -6.47 -3.73
C ASP A 149 -4.54 -7.99 -3.88
N TYR A 150 -3.62 -8.70 -4.56
CA TYR A 150 -3.72 -10.14 -4.83
C TYR A 150 -2.59 -10.96 -4.18
N MET A 151 -1.43 -10.35 -3.95
CA MET A 151 -0.29 -11.04 -3.32
C MET A 151 0.23 -10.24 -2.13
N ASN A 152 0.32 -10.89 -0.96
CA ASN A 152 0.90 -10.25 0.21
C ASN A 152 2.43 -10.14 0.09
N SER A 153 3.02 -9.19 0.83
CA SER A 153 4.45 -8.86 0.76
C SER A 153 5.38 -10.02 1.10
N SER A 154 5.02 -10.87 2.07
CA SER A 154 5.82 -12.03 2.46
C SER A 154 5.91 -13.05 1.33
N ASP A 155 4.79 -13.33 0.67
CA ASP A 155 4.75 -14.28 -0.44
C ASP A 155 5.43 -13.73 -1.69
N ALA A 156 5.27 -12.43 -1.98
CA ALA A 156 5.99 -11.77 -3.07
C ALA A 156 7.51 -11.84 -2.88
N VAL A 157 8.01 -11.52 -1.67
CA VAL A 157 9.43 -11.63 -1.34
C VAL A 157 9.94 -13.05 -1.48
N LYS A 158 9.21 -14.04 -0.92
CA LYS A 158 9.57 -15.46 -1.07
C LYS A 158 9.61 -15.89 -2.54
N PHE A 159 8.63 -15.46 -3.33
CA PHE A 159 8.55 -15.77 -4.76
C PHE A 159 9.78 -15.24 -5.50
N VAL A 160 10.10 -13.95 -5.36
CA VAL A 160 11.27 -13.33 -6.01
C VAL A 160 12.56 -14.00 -5.57
N ARG A 161 12.73 -14.28 -4.27
CA ARG A 161 13.90 -15.01 -3.76
C ARG A 161 14.07 -16.37 -4.41
N ASN A 162 12.98 -17.12 -4.59
CA ASN A 162 13.04 -18.43 -5.22
C ASN A 162 13.40 -18.34 -6.71
N GLN A 163 12.87 -17.35 -7.44
CA GLN A 163 13.26 -17.08 -8.83
C GLN A 163 14.76 -16.73 -8.92
N LEU A 164 15.23 -15.79 -8.10
CA LEU A 164 16.63 -15.37 -8.09
C LEU A 164 17.58 -16.51 -7.70
N ARG A 165 17.21 -17.39 -6.75
CA ARG A 165 17.98 -18.60 -6.45
C ARG A 165 18.09 -19.56 -7.63
N GLN A 166 17.02 -19.69 -8.44
CA GLN A 166 16.99 -20.62 -9.56
C GLN A 166 17.86 -20.16 -10.73
N HIS A 167 17.80 -18.87 -11.09
CA HIS A 167 18.46 -18.38 -12.30
C HIS A 167 19.30 -17.09 -12.12
N GLY A 168 19.06 -16.31 -11.05
CA GLY A 168 19.79 -15.07 -10.78
C GLY A 168 19.45 -13.91 -11.73
N ASP A 169 18.35 -14.03 -12.47
CA ASP A 169 17.89 -13.02 -13.44
C ASP A 169 16.70 -12.25 -12.86
N VAL A 170 16.93 -10.98 -12.51
CA VAL A 170 15.93 -10.10 -11.89
C VAL A 170 14.80 -9.72 -12.84
N GLN A 171 15.08 -9.60 -14.14
CA GLN A 171 14.06 -9.27 -15.14
C GLN A 171 13.11 -10.45 -15.29
N LEU A 172 13.65 -11.68 -15.39
CA LEU A 172 12.84 -12.89 -15.44
C LEU A 172 12.02 -13.10 -14.16
N ALA A 173 12.60 -12.81 -12.99
CA ALA A 173 11.88 -12.87 -11.72
C ALA A 173 10.73 -11.85 -11.66
N CYS A 174 10.93 -10.65 -12.19
CA CYS A 174 9.91 -9.60 -12.26
C CYS A 174 8.75 -9.99 -13.19
N GLU A 175 9.05 -10.53 -14.37
CA GLU A 175 8.03 -11.03 -15.31
C GLU A 175 7.23 -12.20 -14.72
N ALA A 176 7.92 -13.13 -14.05
CA ALA A 176 7.27 -14.25 -13.38
C ALA A 176 6.35 -13.78 -12.24
N LEU A 177 6.74 -12.76 -11.48
CA LEU A 177 5.92 -12.18 -10.41
C LEU A 177 4.66 -11.51 -10.97
N ALA A 178 4.79 -10.75 -12.07
CA ALA A 178 3.65 -10.14 -12.75
C ALA A 178 2.66 -11.20 -13.27
N ARG A 179 3.17 -12.29 -13.87
CA ARG A 179 2.34 -13.43 -14.30
C ARG A 179 1.63 -14.10 -13.11
N ALA A 180 2.32 -14.28 -11.99
CA ALA A 180 1.71 -14.85 -10.79
C ALA A 180 0.54 -14.00 -10.25
N ALA A 181 0.59 -12.68 -10.39
CA ALA A 181 -0.54 -11.80 -10.05
C ALA A 181 -1.71 -11.93 -11.06
N LEU A 182 -1.42 -12.06 -12.35
CA LEU A 182 -2.43 -12.33 -13.39
C LEU A 182 -3.11 -13.69 -13.18
N ASP A 183 -2.36 -14.72 -12.83
CA ASP A 183 -2.88 -16.07 -12.56
C ASP A 183 -3.81 -16.08 -11.33
N GLN A 184 -3.58 -15.18 -10.37
CA GLN A 184 -4.47 -14.91 -9.24
C GLN A 184 -5.67 -14.02 -9.62
N ARG A 185 -5.87 -13.78 -10.91
CA ARG A 185 -6.97 -13.03 -11.51
C ARG A 185 -6.98 -11.55 -11.14
N SER A 186 -5.81 -10.94 -11.00
CA SER A 186 -5.72 -9.48 -10.98
C SER A 186 -6.43 -8.87 -12.18
N GLN A 187 -7.29 -7.89 -11.93
CA GLN A 187 -8.08 -7.19 -12.95
C GLN A 187 -7.54 -5.79 -13.24
N ASP A 188 -6.40 -5.43 -12.64
CA ASP A 188 -5.81 -4.10 -12.76
C ASP A 188 -4.50 -4.11 -13.55
N ASN A 189 -3.99 -2.93 -13.86
CA ASN A 189 -2.64 -2.77 -14.39
C ASN A 189 -1.60 -3.17 -13.34
N ILE A 190 -0.64 -4.00 -13.76
CA ILE A 190 0.44 -4.47 -12.91
C ILE A 190 1.74 -3.82 -13.40
N SER A 191 2.33 -2.98 -12.56
CA SER A 191 3.66 -2.42 -12.76
C SER A 191 4.54 -2.80 -11.59
N ILE A 192 5.71 -3.37 -11.88
CA ILE A 192 6.65 -3.88 -10.88
C ILE A 192 8.06 -3.41 -11.24
N VAL A 193 8.81 -2.97 -10.24
CA VAL A 193 10.24 -2.69 -10.31
C VAL A 193 10.93 -3.49 -9.20
N ILE A 194 11.95 -4.27 -9.58
CA ILE A 194 12.80 -4.99 -8.65
C ILE A 194 14.22 -4.46 -8.80
N ALA A 195 14.78 -3.93 -7.72
CA ALA A 195 16.18 -3.56 -7.64
C ALA A 195 16.93 -4.61 -6.81
N ASP A 196 17.56 -5.57 -7.49
CA ASP A 196 18.55 -6.46 -6.85
C ASP A 196 19.77 -5.62 -6.45
N LEU A 197 20.10 -5.63 -5.16
CA LEU A 197 21.17 -4.80 -4.61
C LEU A 197 22.56 -5.41 -4.86
N GLY A 198 22.63 -6.63 -5.40
CA GLY A 198 23.88 -7.30 -5.76
C GLY A 198 24.74 -7.72 -4.55
N GLN A 199 24.18 -7.66 -3.34
CA GLN A 199 24.86 -8.06 -2.10
C GLN A 199 24.65 -9.54 -1.77
N THR A 200 23.69 -10.19 -2.43
CA THR A 200 23.29 -11.57 -2.15
C THR A 200 23.85 -12.52 -3.20
N ASP A 201 24.59 -13.54 -2.75
CA ASP A 201 24.98 -14.66 -3.61
C ASP A 201 23.81 -15.64 -3.75
N TRP A 202 22.92 -15.36 -4.70
CA TRP A 202 21.68 -16.12 -4.88
C TRP A 202 21.88 -17.61 -5.14
N ARG A 203 22.95 -18.00 -5.84
CA ARG A 203 23.20 -19.40 -6.24
C ARG A 203 23.71 -20.23 -5.07
N ASN A 204 24.44 -19.62 -4.15
CA ASN A 204 24.97 -20.28 -2.97
C ASN A 204 24.15 -19.99 -1.70
N LEU A 205 23.10 -19.18 -1.80
CA LEU A 205 22.23 -18.87 -0.67
C LEU A 205 21.56 -20.15 -0.16
N PRO A 206 21.81 -20.56 1.10
CA PRO A 206 21.25 -21.80 1.63
C PRO A 206 19.72 -21.80 1.52
N LEU A 207 19.15 -22.98 1.24
CA LEU A 207 17.72 -23.18 1.34
C LEU A 207 17.29 -22.82 2.76
N GLN A 208 16.40 -21.84 2.86
CA GLN A 208 15.83 -21.44 4.13
C GLN A 208 14.91 -22.58 4.55
N GLN A 209 15.41 -23.49 5.39
CA GLN A 209 14.58 -24.51 6.03
C GLN A 209 13.53 -23.76 6.84
N GLN A 210 12.26 -23.86 6.44
CA GLN A 210 11.17 -23.52 7.35
C GLN A 210 11.32 -24.46 8.55
N ASN A 211 11.81 -23.93 9.68
CA ASN A 211 11.73 -24.65 10.94
C ASN A 211 10.28 -24.61 11.40
N VAL A 212 9.43 -25.38 10.73
CA VAL A 212 8.01 -25.54 11.04
C VAL A 212 7.83 -25.89 12.52
N VAL A 213 8.76 -26.67 13.09
CA VAL A 213 8.80 -26.98 14.52
C VAL A 213 8.98 -25.72 15.38
N TYR A 214 9.86 -24.81 14.99
CA TYR A 214 10.10 -23.56 15.72
C TYR A 214 8.90 -22.61 15.60
N GLU A 215 8.34 -22.46 14.39
CA GLU A 215 7.15 -21.62 14.18
C GLU A 215 5.93 -22.18 14.92
N LEU A 216 5.71 -23.50 14.88
CA LEU A 216 4.66 -24.16 15.67
C LEU A 216 4.90 -24.00 17.16
N ALA A 217 6.13 -24.17 17.64
CA ALA A 217 6.47 -23.96 19.04
C ALA A 217 6.21 -22.51 19.49
N GLN A 218 6.56 -21.52 18.67
CA GLN A 218 6.24 -20.11 18.91
C GLN A 218 4.74 -19.85 18.92
N ALA A 219 4.00 -20.44 17.97
CA ALA A 219 2.54 -20.31 17.90
C ALA A 219 1.87 -20.90 19.15
N PHE A 220 2.25 -22.11 19.57
CA PHE A 220 1.73 -22.74 20.78
C PHE A 220 2.12 -21.97 22.05
N ALA A 221 3.35 -21.46 22.15
CA ALA A 221 3.78 -20.64 23.28
C ALA A 221 2.95 -19.34 23.37
N THR A 222 2.70 -18.69 22.23
CA THR A 222 1.91 -17.45 22.17
C THR A 222 0.45 -17.71 22.57
N ILE A 223 -0.17 -18.77 22.03
CA ILE A 223 -1.53 -19.17 22.41
C ILE A 223 -1.59 -19.48 23.91
N GLY A 224 -0.60 -20.19 24.45
CA GLY A 224 -0.50 -20.49 25.89
C GLY A 224 -0.46 -19.24 26.76
N ILE A 225 0.41 -18.28 26.42
CA ILE A 225 0.54 -17.01 27.14
C ILE A 225 -0.77 -16.21 27.10
N VAL A 226 -1.39 -16.08 25.92
CA VAL A 226 -2.65 -15.34 25.76
C VAL A 226 -3.78 -16.01 26.55
N SER A 227 -3.88 -17.34 26.48
CA SER A 227 -4.90 -18.12 27.20
C SER A 227 -4.73 -17.99 28.72
N LEU A 228 -3.49 -18.02 29.21
CA LEU A 228 -3.17 -17.82 30.62
C LEU A 228 -3.53 -16.39 31.08
N GLY A 229 -3.24 -15.39 30.24
CA GLY A 229 -3.58 -13.98 30.51
C GLY A 229 -5.10 -13.74 30.60
N ILE A 230 -5.88 -14.35 29.70
CA ILE A 230 -7.35 -14.29 29.73
C ILE A 230 -7.88 -14.99 31.00
N TRP A 231 -7.36 -16.17 31.32
CA TRP A 231 -7.75 -16.92 32.51
C TRP A 231 -7.43 -16.17 33.80
N MET A 232 -6.21 -15.64 33.94
CA MET A 232 -5.80 -14.80 35.08
C MET A 232 -6.66 -13.54 35.20
N SER A 233 -6.98 -12.88 34.09
CA SER A 233 -7.86 -11.70 34.08
C SER A 233 -9.27 -12.06 34.57
N SER A 234 -9.79 -13.24 34.18
CA SER A 234 -11.11 -13.71 34.62
C SER A 234 -11.18 -14.01 36.12
N LEU A 235 -10.06 -14.41 36.75
CA LEU A 235 -9.96 -14.66 38.19
C LEU A 235 -9.87 -13.39 39.03
N LEU A 236 -9.36 -12.29 38.46
CA LEU A 236 -9.23 -10.98 39.12
C LEU A 236 -10.49 -10.12 39.00
N SER A 237 -11.47 -10.55 38.20
CA SER A 237 -12.75 -9.87 37.98
C SER A 237 -13.90 -10.37 38.88
N VAL A 238 -13.58 -11.07 39.98
CA VAL A 238 -14.52 -11.47 41.07
C VAL A 238 -14.16 -10.69 42.33
#